data_AF-A0A9P6PL14-F1
#
_entry.id   AF-A0A9P6PL14-F1
#
_cell.length_a   1.000
_cell.length_b   1.000
_cell.length_c   1.000
_cell.angle_alpha   90.00
_cell.angle_beta   90.00
_cell.angle_gamma   90.00
#
_symmetry.space_group_name_H-M   'P 1'
#
loop_
_entity.id
_entity.type
_entity.pdbx_description
1 polymer ?
#
loop_
_entity_poly.entity_id
_entity_poly.type
_entity_poly.pdbx_seq_one_letter_code
_entity_poly.pdbx_strand_id
1 'polypeptide(L)'
;MEQHQRTLDNLGVPNVVFNQESPLLHESLQALENGHIRAIIATPEFVFLNKKFKTLWDSTSWHSRLMAVVIDEAHCVINWGDSFRPFYSRVGELRTLASAPLISVSATLSPRDVRELTDKLHLDGDASMVVNVGNNRPNVYLEVRKLPHASVEGLQFLLDFAKTIIYVDQRMMTVKILFYLWSLKPAETEKVAVYHSLMSPEYKSAVMRRFIEGDIK
;
A
#
# COMPACT_ATOMS: atom_id res chain seq x y z
N MET A 1 -4.60 3.47 0.83
CA MET A 1 -6.00 3.96 0.98
C MET A 1 -6.58 4.47 -0.34
N GLU A 2 -6.04 5.53 -0.96
CA GLU A 2 -6.55 6.04 -2.25
C GLU A 2 -6.59 4.97 -3.36
N GLN A 3 -5.56 4.14 -3.46
CA GLN A 3 -5.53 3.04 -4.43
C GLN A 3 -6.65 2.00 -4.19
N HIS A 4 -6.92 1.68 -2.91
CA HIS A 4 -8.01 0.76 -2.54
C HIS A 4 -9.36 1.38 -2.87
N GLN A 5 -9.56 2.66 -2.55
CA GLN A 5 -10.77 3.40 -2.91
C GLN A 5 -11.01 3.39 -4.42
N ARG A 6 -10.01 3.76 -5.23
CA ARG A 6 -10.14 3.72 -6.70
C ARG A 6 -10.48 2.33 -7.23
N THR A 7 -9.92 1.29 -6.61
CA THR A 7 -10.22 -0.10 -6.99
C THR A 7 -11.68 -0.44 -6.70
N LEU A 8 -12.18 -0.07 -5.52
CA LEU A 8 -13.58 -0.28 -5.14
C LEU A 8 -14.55 0.55 -5.99
N ASP A 9 -14.18 1.79 -6.33
CA ASP A 9 -14.95 2.65 -7.23
C ASP A 9 -15.07 2.01 -8.61
N ASN A 10 -13.96 1.51 -9.16
CA ASN A 10 -13.95 0.80 -10.44
C ASN A 10 -14.79 -0.50 -10.42
N LEU A 11 -14.93 -1.13 -9.25
CA LEU A 11 -15.77 -2.31 -9.04
C LEU A 11 -17.24 -1.95 -8.72
N GLY A 12 -17.59 -0.66 -8.63
CA GLY A 12 -18.93 -0.20 -8.25
C GLY A 12 -19.32 -0.56 -6.81
N VAL A 13 -18.34 -0.68 -5.91
CA VAL A 13 -18.57 -0.95 -4.49
C VAL A 13 -18.63 0.37 -3.73
N PRO A 14 -19.81 0.77 -3.19
CA PRO A 14 -19.94 1.97 -2.38
C PRO A 14 -19.01 1.88 -1.18
N ASN A 15 -18.08 2.82 -1.08
CA ASN A 15 -17.02 2.80 -0.08
C ASN A 15 -16.81 4.20 0.51
N VAL A 16 -16.18 4.24 1.68
CA VAL A 16 -15.75 5.48 2.32
C VAL A 16 -14.33 5.34 2.83
N VAL A 17 -13.55 6.41 2.69
CA VAL A 17 -12.22 6.52 3.29
C VAL A 17 -12.31 7.44 4.49
N PHE A 18 -11.96 6.91 5.66
CA PHE A 18 -11.81 7.71 6.87
C PHE A 18 -10.33 7.98 7.17
N ASN A 19 -9.99 9.26 7.15
CA ASN A 19 -8.71 9.82 7.56
C ASN A 19 -8.93 10.83 8.70
N GLN A 20 -7.87 11.42 9.23
CA GLN A 20 -7.96 12.36 10.37
C GLN A 20 -8.83 13.60 10.09
N GLU A 21 -9.08 13.95 8.82
CA GLU A 21 -9.78 15.17 8.41
C GLU A 21 -11.15 14.92 7.77
N SER A 22 -11.76 13.74 7.92
CA SER A 22 -12.99 13.37 7.20
C SER A 22 -14.18 14.31 7.49
N PRO A 23 -14.53 15.26 6.60
CA PRO A 23 -15.47 16.34 6.89
C PRO A 23 -16.91 15.84 6.96
N LEU A 24 -17.22 14.81 6.17
CA LEU A 24 -18.55 14.22 6.04
C LEU A 24 -18.75 13.00 6.95
N LEU A 25 -18.04 12.95 8.07
CA LEU A 25 -18.08 11.80 8.98
C LEU A 25 -19.51 11.47 9.42
N HIS A 26 -20.33 12.47 9.75
CA HIS A 26 -21.69 12.21 10.24
C HIS A 26 -22.59 11.58 9.17
N GLU A 27 -22.61 12.15 7.96
CA GLU A 27 -23.37 11.64 6.83
C GLU A 27 -22.89 10.24 6.42
N SER A 28 -21.57 10.02 6.43
CA SER A 28 -20.98 8.72 6.13
C SER A 28 -21.37 7.65 7.15
N LEU A 29 -21.41 8.00 8.45
CA LEU A 29 -21.87 7.08 9.49
C LEU A 29 -23.36 6.75 9.36
N GLN A 30 -24.21 7.73 9.03
CA GLN A 30 -25.63 7.47 8.74
C GLN A 30 -25.81 6.59 7.50
N ALA A 31 -25.05 6.83 6.43
CA ALA A 31 -25.08 6.01 5.23
C ALA A 31 -24.60 4.56 5.50
N LEU A 32 -23.64 4.37 6.39
CA LEU A 32 -23.19 3.06 6.88
C LEU A 32 -24.29 2.34 7.68
N GLU A 33 -24.95 3.05 8.60
CA GLU A 33 -26.06 2.51 9.39
C GLU A 33 -27.25 2.11 8.51
N ASN A 34 -27.49 2.84 7.42
CA ASN A 34 -28.54 2.55 6.45
C ASN A 34 -28.14 1.51 5.38
N GLY A 35 -26.89 1.02 5.41
CA GLY A 35 -26.40 -0.01 4.48
C GLY A 35 -26.09 0.48 3.06
N HIS A 36 -26.01 1.80 2.84
CA HIS A 36 -25.64 2.39 1.54
C HIS A 36 -24.15 2.30 1.25
N ILE A 37 -23.31 2.10 2.28
CA ILE A 37 -21.86 1.90 2.16
C ILE A 37 -21.53 0.46 2.54
N ARG A 38 -20.71 -0.20 1.71
CA ARG A 38 -20.34 -1.61 1.82
C ARG A 38 -18.88 -1.83 2.23
N ALA A 39 -18.03 -0.82 2.13
CA ALA A 39 -16.62 -0.91 2.52
C ALA A 39 -16.15 0.35 3.25
N ILE A 40 -15.42 0.16 4.34
CA ILE A 40 -14.74 1.22 5.09
C ILE A 40 -13.24 1.02 4.92
N ILE A 41 -12.54 2.06 4.49
CA ILE A 41 -11.08 2.11 4.48
C ILE A 41 -10.66 3.14 5.52
N ALA A 42 -9.98 2.72 6.59
CA ALA A 42 -9.58 3.62 7.66
C ALA A 42 -8.17 3.33 8.14
N THR A 43 -7.50 4.33 8.71
CA THR A 43 -6.25 4.10 9.44
C THR A 43 -6.54 3.58 10.86
N PRO A 44 -5.64 2.80 11.48
CA PRO A 44 -5.81 2.37 12.87
C PRO A 44 -6.03 3.54 13.85
N GLU A 45 -5.34 4.66 13.65
CA GLU A 45 -5.51 5.88 14.44
C GLU A 45 -6.98 6.35 14.43
N PHE A 46 -7.61 6.39 13.25
CA PHE A 46 -9.00 6.80 13.11
C PHE A 46 -9.93 5.85 13.84
N VAL A 47 -9.73 4.54 13.65
CA VAL A 47 -10.55 3.48 14.26
C VAL A 47 -10.53 3.55 15.79
N PHE A 48 -9.37 3.79 16.39
CA PHE A 48 -9.21 3.77 17.85
C PHE A 48 -9.44 5.12 18.55
N LEU A 49 -9.16 6.24 17.89
CA LEU A 49 -9.24 7.58 18.52
C LEU A 49 -10.56 8.30 18.26
N ASN A 50 -11.26 7.97 17.16
CA ASN A 50 -12.47 8.70 16.80
C ASN A 50 -13.68 8.24 17.62
N LYS A 51 -14.18 9.12 18.50
CA LYS A 51 -15.34 8.83 19.37
C LYS A 51 -16.61 8.47 18.60
N LYS A 52 -16.85 9.08 17.42
CA LYS A 52 -18.03 8.78 16.59
C LYS A 52 -17.87 7.45 15.86
N PHE A 53 -16.65 7.05 15.54
CA PHE A 53 -16.41 5.69 15.04
C PHE A 53 -16.62 4.65 16.15
N LYS A 54 -16.24 4.98 17.38
CA LYS A 54 -16.53 4.12 18.55
C LYS A 54 -18.02 3.86 18.74
N THR A 55 -18.88 4.87 18.56
CA THR A 55 -20.35 4.66 18.64
C THR A 55 -20.87 3.71 17.57
N LEU A 56 -20.19 3.59 16.42
CA LEU A 56 -20.54 2.61 15.39
C LEU A 56 -20.22 1.17 15.86
N TRP A 57 -19.11 0.98 16.59
CA TRP A 57 -18.80 -0.30 17.25
C TRP A 57 -19.77 -0.65 18.39
N ASP A 58 -20.50 0.31 18.93
CA ASP A 58 -21.54 0.02 19.95
C ASP A 58 -22.90 -0.33 19.29
N SER A 59 -23.02 -0.19 17.96
CA SER A 59 -24.27 -0.42 17.22
C SER A 59 -24.45 -1.88 16.86
N THR A 60 -25.41 -2.55 17.50
CA THR A 60 -25.79 -3.94 17.20
C THR A 60 -26.22 -4.16 15.75
N SER A 61 -26.92 -3.18 15.17
CA SER A 61 -27.41 -3.28 13.78
C SER A 61 -26.26 -3.22 12.78
N TRP A 62 -25.22 -2.43 13.06
CA TRP A 62 -24.00 -2.39 12.28
C TRP A 62 -23.21 -3.69 12.43
N HIS A 63 -23.01 -4.16 13.67
CA HIS A 63 -22.28 -5.39 13.96
C HIS A 63 -22.84 -6.62 13.25
N SER A 64 -24.16 -6.77 13.19
CA SER A 64 -24.79 -7.90 12.49
C SER A 64 -24.56 -7.91 10.98
N ARG A 65 -24.10 -6.80 10.41
CA ARG A 65 -23.78 -6.67 8.97
C ARG A 65 -22.28 -6.65 8.68
N LEU A 66 -21.43 -6.63 9.70
CA LEU A 66 -19.98 -6.64 9.52
C LEU A 66 -19.55 -8.03 9.03
N MET A 67 -19.09 -8.11 7.77
CA MET A 67 -18.75 -9.37 7.12
C MET A 67 -17.29 -9.80 7.34
N ALA A 68 -16.37 -8.84 7.43
CA ALA A 68 -14.95 -9.10 7.66
C ALA A 68 -14.24 -7.83 8.14
N VAL A 69 -13.15 -8.02 8.87
CA VAL A 69 -12.16 -6.97 9.18
C VAL A 69 -10.87 -7.34 8.46
N VAL A 70 -10.37 -6.46 7.59
CA VAL A 70 -9.14 -6.69 6.82
C VAL A 70 -8.03 -5.77 7.33
N ILE A 71 -6.92 -6.35 7.76
CA ILE A 71 -5.71 -5.66 8.19
C ILE A 71 -4.69 -5.76 7.08
N ASP A 72 -4.50 -4.64 6.36
CA ASP A 72 -3.45 -4.49 5.36
C ASP A 72 -2.11 -4.19 6.02
N GLU A 73 -1.01 -4.53 5.36
CA GLU A 73 0.36 -4.37 5.85
C GLU A 73 0.59 -4.92 7.27
N ALA A 74 0.05 -6.11 7.54
CA ALA A 74 0.01 -6.70 8.88
C ALA A 74 1.39 -6.92 9.52
N HIS A 75 2.47 -6.89 8.73
CA HIS A 75 3.84 -6.86 9.25
C HIS A 75 4.12 -5.65 10.17
N CYS A 76 3.35 -4.57 10.07
CA CYS A 76 3.47 -3.40 10.95
C CYS A 76 3.15 -3.74 12.42
N VAL A 77 2.36 -4.79 12.69
CA VAL A 77 2.03 -5.27 14.05
C VAL A 77 3.27 -5.85 14.75
N ILE A 78 4.25 -6.33 13.98
CA ILE A 78 5.45 -7.02 14.50
C ILE A 78 6.71 -6.18 14.32
N ASN A 79 7.04 -5.85 13.07
CA ASN A 79 8.38 -5.39 12.67
C ASN A 79 8.66 -3.94 13.06
N TRP A 80 7.61 -3.20 13.44
CA TRP A 80 7.64 -1.75 13.60
C TRP A 80 7.00 -1.25 14.90
N GLY A 81 6.28 -2.14 15.60
CA GLY A 81 5.75 -1.96 16.96
C GLY A 81 5.32 -0.52 17.26
N ASP A 82 5.96 0.08 18.26
CA ASP A 82 5.63 1.40 18.79
C ASP A 82 6.38 2.57 18.11
N SER A 83 7.37 2.29 17.25
CA SER A 83 8.23 3.32 16.64
C SER A 83 7.76 3.76 15.25
N PHE A 84 6.99 2.91 14.55
CA PHE A 84 6.43 3.23 13.23
C PHE A 84 4.99 2.71 13.15
N ARG A 85 4.05 3.67 13.25
CA ARG A 85 2.59 3.49 13.36
C ARG A 85 2.14 2.71 14.62
N PRO A 86 2.24 3.32 15.81
CA PRO A 86 1.96 2.65 17.09
C PRO A 86 0.55 2.07 17.20
N PHE A 87 -0.45 2.59 16.47
CA PHE A 87 -1.81 2.05 16.51
C PHE A 87 -1.94 0.69 15.84
N TYR A 88 -0.96 0.24 15.05
CA TYR A 88 -0.94 -1.13 14.55
C TYR A 88 -0.75 -2.17 15.66
N SER A 89 -0.11 -1.86 16.78
CA SER A 89 0.00 -2.82 17.89
C SER A 89 -1.35 -3.12 18.55
N ARG A 90 -2.34 -2.24 18.36
CA ARG A 90 -3.68 -2.31 18.97
C ARG A 90 -4.72 -3.01 18.12
N VAL A 91 -4.45 -3.30 16.84
CA VAL A 91 -5.45 -3.86 15.92
C VAL A 91 -5.98 -5.23 16.36
N GLY A 92 -5.24 -5.97 17.19
CA GLY A 92 -5.72 -7.20 17.85
C GLY A 92 -6.94 -6.96 18.76
N GLU A 93 -7.10 -5.77 19.33
CA GLU A 93 -8.27 -5.38 20.13
C GLU A 93 -9.57 -5.49 19.30
N LEU A 94 -9.50 -5.33 17.96
CA LEU A 94 -10.65 -5.47 17.07
C LEU A 94 -11.27 -6.88 17.13
N ARG A 95 -10.51 -7.90 17.51
CA ARG A 95 -11.03 -9.25 17.72
C ARG A 95 -12.10 -9.32 18.81
N THR A 96 -12.02 -8.44 19.81
CA THR A 96 -13.04 -8.34 20.86
C THR A 96 -14.25 -7.52 20.45
N LEU A 97 -14.08 -6.61 19.48
CA LEU A 97 -15.13 -5.72 19.02
C LEU A 97 -15.94 -6.32 17.86
N ALA A 98 -15.32 -7.16 17.03
CA ALA A 98 -15.92 -7.77 15.86
C ALA A 98 -16.06 -9.29 16.03
N SER A 99 -17.28 -9.80 15.90
CA SER A 99 -17.53 -11.24 15.73
C SER A 99 -17.19 -11.75 14.33
N ALA A 100 -16.97 -10.84 13.39
CA ALA A 100 -16.64 -11.13 12.00
C ALA A 100 -15.23 -11.74 11.85
N PRO A 101 -14.97 -12.54 10.79
CA PRO A 101 -13.63 -12.99 10.45
C PRO A 101 -12.63 -11.83 10.32
N LEU A 102 -11.44 -12.02 10.87
CA LEU A 102 -10.33 -11.09 10.76
C LEU A 102 -9.30 -11.67 9.79
N ILE A 103 -9.02 -10.91 8.74
CA ILE A 103 -8.12 -11.28 7.65
C ILE A 103 -6.93 -10.35 7.72
N SER A 104 -5.73 -10.91 7.81
CA SER A 104 -4.48 -10.14 7.75
C SER A 104 -3.77 -10.44 6.44
N VAL A 105 -3.30 -9.38 5.76
CA VAL A 105 -2.55 -9.50 4.51
C VAL A 105 -1.22 -8.78 4.64
N SER A 106 -0.17 -9.38 4.10
CA SER A 106 1.19 -8.82 4.10
C SER A 106 2.02 -9.45 2.99
N ALA A 107 2.99 -8.70 2.45
CA ALA A 107 3.86 -9.19 1.39
C ALA A 107 4.93 -10.18 1.88
N THR A 108 5.51 -9.93 3.06
CA THR A 108 6.65 -10.70 3.57
C THR A 108 6.48 -10.97 5.06
N LEU A 109 6.31 -12.24 5.43
CA LEU A 109 6.33 -12.71 6.81
C LEU A 109 7.13 -14.02 6.86
N SER A 110 8.11 -14.11 7.77
CA SER A 110 8.74 -15.39 8.06
C SER A 110 7.74 -16.30 8.83
N PRO A 111 7.94 -17.62 8.88
CA PRO A 111 7.10 -18.50 9.69
C PRO A 111 7.07 -18.11 11.18
N ARG A 112 8.14 -17.46 11.68
CA ARG A 112 8.17 -16.90 13.03
C ARG A 112 7.24 -15.70 13.14
N ASP A 113 7.32 -14.78 12.18
CA ASP A 113 6.48 -13.57 12.17
C ASP A 113 5.00 -13.95 12.02
N VAL A 114 4.65 -14.98 11.25
CA VAL A 114 3.27 -15.47 11.17
C VAL A 114 2.74 -15.89 12.54
N ARG A 115 3.53 -16.66 13.32
CA ARG A 115 3.13 -17.07 14.68
C ARG A 115 2.95 -15.85 15.60
N GLU A 116 3.92 -14.94 15.60
CA GLU A 116 3.81 -13.72 16.41
C GLU A 116 2.60 -12.86 16.00
N LEU A 117 2.27 -12.81 14.71
CA LEU A 117 1.11 -12.07 14.20
C LEU A 117 -0.18 -12.71 14.69
N THR A 118 -0.30 -14.04 14.57
CA THR A 118 -1.44 -14.82 15.06
C THR A 118 -1.68 -14.54 16.54
N ASP A 119 -0.62 -14.56 17.36
CA ASP A 119 -0.70 -14.29 18.81
C ASP A 119 -1.16 -12.86 19.10
N LYS A 120 -0.54 -11.85 18.46
CA LYS A 120 -0.87 -10.43 18.65
C LYS A 120 -2.26 -10.04 18.13
N LEU A 121 -2.76 -10.74 17.12
CA LEU A 121 -4.11 -10.54 16.58
C LEU A 121 -5.16 -11.38 17.34
N HIS A 122 -4.75 -12.16 18.33
CA HIS A 122 -5.62 -13.07 19.10
C HIS A 122 -6.41 -14.01 18.19
N LEU A 123 -5.75 -14.49 17.13
CA LEU A 123 -6.33 -15.46 16.21
C LEU A 123 -6.18 -16.85 16.81
N ASP A 124 -7.26 -17.62 16.76
CA ASP A 124 -7.26 -19.01 17.20
C ASP A 124 -6.44 -19.84 16.19
N GLY A 125 -5.33 -20.42 16.64
CA GLY A 125 -4.42 -21.20 15.80
C GLY A 125 -5.08 -22.40 15.11
N ASP A 126 -6.09 -23.02 15.73
CA ASP A 126 -6.77 -24.21 15.19
C ASP A 126 -7.88 -23.82 14.21
N ALA A 127 -8.48 -22.64 14.39
CA ALA A 127 -9.49 -22.09 13.48
C ALA A 127 -8.92 -21.17 12.40
N SER A 128 -7.62 -20.89 12.42
CA SER A 128 -6.96 -19.98 11.48
C SER A 128 -6.34 -20.71 10.30
N MET A 129 -6.42 -20.08 9.12
CA MET A 129 -5.77 -20.56 7.92
C MET A 129 -4.67 -19.59 7.49
N VAL A 130 -3.46 -20.11 7.28
CA VAL A 130 -2.35 -19.36 6.70
C VAL A 130 -2.22 -19.75 5.23
N VAL A 131 -2.36 -18.77 4.33
CA VAL A 131 -2.18 -18.97 2.88
C VAL A 131 -0.91 -18.26 2.44
N ASN A 132 0.10 -19.03 2.00
CA ASN A 132 1.31 -18.50 1.39
C ASN A 132 1.36 -18.91 -0.08
N VAL A 133 1.11 -17.95 -0.97
CA VAL A 133 1.13 -18.16 -2.42
C VAL A 133 2.55 -18.13 -3.02
N GLY A 134 3.56 -17.86 -2.20
CA GLY A 134 4.95 -17.68 -2.64
C GLY A 134 5.19 -16.32 -3.31
N ASN A 135 6.46 -15.98 -3.47
CA ASN A 135 6.91 -14.77 -4.16
C ASN A 135 7.57 -15.06 -5.52
N ASN A 136 7.56 -16.33 -5.96
CA ASN A 136 8.15 -16.70 -7.24
C ASN A 136 7.42 -16.00 -8.39
N ARG A 137 8.18 -15.39 -9.29
CA ARG A 137 7.69 -14.74 -10.49
C ARG A 137 8.42 -15.38 -11.67
N PRO A 138 7.86 -16.43 -12.31
CA PRO A 138 8.55 -17.15 -13.38
C PRO A 138 8.83 -16.27 -14.61
N ASN A 139 8.17 -15.13 -14.71
CA ASN A 139 8.37 -14.10 -15.73
C ASN A 139 9.41 -13.04 -15.36
N VAL A 140 10.13 -13.18 -14.24
CA VAL A 140 11.20 -12.27 -13.80
C VAL A 140 12.55 -12.95 -13.95
N TYR A 141 13.40 -12.40 -14.81
CA TYR A 141 14.79 -12.83 -14.98
C TYR A 141 15.71 -11.97 -14.09
N LEU A 142 16.55 -12.63 -13.29
CA LEU A 142 17.52 -11.96 -12.42
C LEU A 142 18.91 -12.01 -13.05
N GLU A 143 19.52 -10.84 -13.22
CA GLU A 143 20.88 -10.70 -13.73
C GLU A 143 21.69 -9.78 -12.82
N VAL A 144 22.95 -10.13 -12.56
CA VAL A 144 23.88 -9.29 -11.79
C VAL A 144 25.04 -8.90 -12.69
N ARG A 145 25.21 -7.59 -12.90
CA ARG A 145 26.33 -7.02 -13.67
C ARG A 145 27.20 -6.14 -12.79
N LYS A 146 28.52 -6.30 -12.92
CA LYS A 146 29.49 -5.40 -12.27
C LYS A 146 29.65 -4.14 -13.10
N LEU A 147 29.30 -2.98 -12.54
CA LEU A 147 29.55 -1.69 -13.18
C LEU A 147 30.98 -1.22 -12.84
N PRO A 148 31.85 -0.97 -13.85
CA PRO A 148 33.17 -0.42 -13.60
C PRO A 148 33.05 0.97 -12.96
N HIS A 149 33.73 1.19 -11.84
CA HIS A 149 33.79 2.46 -11.09
C HIS A 149 32.44 3.06 -10.64
N ALA A 150 31.36 2.27 -10.59
CA ALA A 150 30.01 2.74 -10.26
C ALA A 150 29.57 3.97 -11.10
N SER A 151 30.05 4.04 -12.34
CA SER A 151 29.84 5.18 -13.22
C SER A 151 28.55 5.01 -14.03
N VAL A 152 27.91 6.12 -14.39
CA VAL A 152 26.63 6.10 -15.14
C VAL A 152 26.80 5.52 -16.54
N GLU A 153 28.03 5.52 -17.06
CA GLU A 153 28.42 5.03 -18.38
C GLU A 153 28.14 3.53 -18.56
N GLY A 154 28.14 2.76 -17.47
CA GLY A 154 27.78 1.35 -17.50
C GLY A 154 26.29 1.07 -17.71
N LEU A 155 25.44 2.10 -17.79
CA LEU A 155 23.99 1.97 -17.92
C LEU A 155 23.49 1.95 -19.37
N GLN A 156 24.38 2.04 -20.37
CA GLN A 156 23.99 2.07 -21.79
C GLN A 156 23.11 0.87 -22.20
N PHE A 157 23.34 -0.31 -21.61
CA PHE A 157 22.55 -1.52 -21.90
C PHE A 157 21.06 -1.38 -21.56
N LEU A 158 20.69 -0.42 -20.72
CA LEU A 158 19.28 -0.17 -20.37
C LEU A 158 18.47 0.34 -21.58
N LEU A 159 19.13 0.87 -22.61
CA LEU A 159 18.49 1.36 -23.83
C LEU A 159 17.88 0.24 -24.68
N ASP A 160 18.24 -1.02 -24.43
CA ASP A 160 17.72 -2.19 -25.14
C ASP A 160 16.31 -2.59 -24.62
N PHE A 161 15.86 -2.02 -23.51
CA PHE A 161 14.57 -2.32 -22.89
C PHE A 161 13.52 -1.26 -23.24
N ALA A 162 12.29 -1.71 -23.52
CA ALA A 162 11.20 -0.83 -23.96
C ALA A 162 10.63 0.06 -22.83
N LYS A 163 10.46 -0.51 -21.63
CA LYS A 163 10.07 0.21 -20.41
C LYS A 163 10.98 -0.21 -19.25
N THR A 164 11.58 0.76 -18.55
CA THR A 164 12.66 0.54 -17.60
C THR A 164 12.48 1.43 -16.38
N ILE A 165 12.51 0.83 -15.19
CA ILE A 165 12.57 1.56 -13.92
C ILE A 165 13.99 1.45 -13.37
N ILE A 166 14.62 2.59 -13.12
CA ILE A 166 15.97 2.67 -12.54
C ILE A 166 15.84 3.13 -11.09
N TYR A 167 16.09 2.22 -10.16
CA TYR A 167 16.19 2.55 -8.73
C TYR A 167 17.60 3.04 -8.39
N VAL A 168 17.69 4.13 -7.62
CA VAL A 168 18.95 4.68 -7.13
C VAL A 168 18.81 5.16 -5.69
N ASP A 169 19.91 5.10 -4.94
CA ASP A 169 19.92 5.43 -3.51
C ASP A 169 19.92 6.93 -3.24
N GLN A 170 20.33 7.75 -4.21
CA GLN A 170 20.47 9.20 -4.04
C GLN A 170 19.71 9.97 -5.10
N ARG A 171 18.99 11.02 -4.68
CA ARG A 171 18.30 11.96 -5.57
C ARG A 171 19.25 12.59 -6.60
N MET A 172 20.48 12.90 -6.23
CA MET A 172 21.44 13.46 -7.19
C MET A 172 21.81 12.46 -8.30
N MET A 173 21.77 11.16 -8.01
CA MET A 173 22.02 10.13 -9.03
C MET A 173 20.90 10.07 -10.06
N THR A 174 19.64 10.34 -9.69
CA THR A 174 18.55 10.39 -10.69
C THR A 174 18.82 11.46 -11.74
N VAL A 175 19.33 12.62 -11.32
CA VAL A 175 19.67 13.74 -12.22
C VAL A 175 20.89 13.43 -13.09
N LYS A 176 21.94 12.82 -12.51
CA LYS A 176 23.13 12.40 -13.28
C LYS A 176 22.77 11.38 -14.36
N ILE A 177 21.97 10.38 -14.02
CA ILE A 177 21.51 9.35 -14.96
C ILE A 177 20.63 9.98 -16.04
N LEU A 178 19.72 10.90 -15.68
CA LEU A 178 18.89 11.62 -16.64
C LEU A 178 19.75 12.32 -17.72
N PHE A 179 20.73 13.14 -17.30
CA PHE A 179 21.61 13.84 -18.24
C PHE A 179 22.45 12.89 -19.08
N TYR A 180 22.91 11.77 -18.50
CA TYR A 180 23.65 10.76 -19.24
C TYR A 180 22.79 10.07 -20.30
N LEU A 181 21.57 9.66 -19.97
CA LEU A 181 20.65 9.05 -20.95
C LEU A 181 20.26 10.05 -22.06
N TRP A 182 20.07 11.33 -21.71
CA TRP A 182 19.84 12.39 -22.69
C TRP A 182 21.01 12.60 -23.64
N SER A 183 22.26 12.47 -23.17
CA SER A 183 23.43 12.60 -24.04
C SER A 183 23.56 11.42 -25.03
N LEU A 184 23.11 10.22 -24.64
CA LEU A 184 23.06 9.05 -25.52
C LEU A 184 21.90 9.08 -26.52
N LYS A 185 20.73 9.64 -26.12
CA LYS A 185 19.51 9.71 -26.95
C LYS A 185 18.89 11.12 -26.92
N PRO A 186 19.52 12.12 -27.58
CA PRO A 186 19.03 13.51 -27.53
C PRO A 186 17.64 13.72 -28.12
N ALA A 187 17.18 12.82 -29.00
CA ALA A 187 15.85 12.88 -29.59
C ALA A 187 14.76 12.24 -28.71
N GLU A 188 15.10 11.64 -27.57
CA GLU A 188 14.17 10.93 -26.68
C GLU A 188 14.18 11.52 -25.25
N THR A 189 14.59 12.78 -25.09
CA THR A 189 14.74 13.40 -23.76
C THR A 189 13.43 13.42 -22.97
N GLU A 190 12.31 13.63 -23.66
CA GLU A 190 10.96 13.62 -23.10
C GLU A 190 10.48 12.23 -22.69
N LYS A 191 11.19 11.17 -23.12
CA LYS A 191 10.91 9.77 -22.78
C LYS A 191 11.54 9.33 -21.46
N VAL A 192 12.39 10.16 -20.83
CA VAL A 192 13.05 9.84 -19.55
C VAL A 192 12.56 10.82 -18.48
N ALA A 193 12.19 10.30 -17.30
CA ALA A 193 11.75 11.11 -16.17
C ALA A 193 12.39 10.67 -14.86
N VAL A 194 12.49 11.61 -13.93
CA VAL A 194 12.93 11.36 -12.55
C VAL A 194 11.71 11.24 -11.64
N TYR A 195 11.78 10.42 -10.59
CA TYR A 195 10.68 10.24 -9.65
C TYR A 195 11.23 10.12 -8.23
N HIS A 196 10.92 11.09 -7.37
CA HIS A 196 11.33 11.06 -5.97
C HIS A 196 10.41 11.88 -5.06
N SER A 197 10.55 11.74 -3.74
CA SER A 197 9.65 12.31 -2.73
C SER A 197 9.50 13.83 -2.78
N LEU A 198 10.54 14.58 -3.17
CA LEU A 198 10.50 16.05 -3.30
C LEU A 198 9.70 16.56 -4.50
N MET A 199 9.27 15.69 -5.42
CA MET A 199 8.44 16.12 -6.54
C MET A 199 7.00 16.37 -6.09
N SER A 200 6.36 17.36 -6.72
CA SER A 200 4.96 17.68 -6.43
C SER A 200 4.05 16.48 -6.71
N PRO A 201 2.90 16.35 -6.00
CA PRO A 201 1.92 15.30 -6.28
C PRO A 201 1.44 15.29 -7.74
N GLU A 202 1.27 16.47 -8.34
CA GLU A 202 0.83 16.64 -9.73
C GLU A 202 1.87 16.11 -10.71
N TYR A 203 3.14 16.43 -10.47
CA TYR A 203 4.26 15.93 -11.28
C TYR A 203 4.36 14.40 -11.20
N LYS A 204 4.33 13.84 -9.99
CA LYS A 204 4.39 12.38 -9.78
C LYS A 204 3.24 11.67 -10.48
N SER A 205 2.03 12.22 -10.38
CA SER A 205 0.84 11.68 -11.05
C SER A 205 0.96 11.75 -12.57
N ALA A 206 1.49 12.84 -13.11
CA ALA A 206 1.70 13.00 -14.55
C ALA A 206 2.78 12.06 -15.08
N VAL A 207 3.92 11.93 -14.39
CA VAL A 207 4.99 10.99 -14.76
C VAL A 207 4.48 9.55 -14.73
N MET A 208 3.77 9.15 -13.67
CA MET A 208 3.23 7.80 -13.55
C MET A 208 2.25 7.49 -14.69
N ARG A 209 1.36 8.43 -15.03
CA ARG A 209 0.41 8.27 -16.15
C ARG A 209 1.14 8.08 -17.48
N ARG A 210 2.08 8.97 -17.79
CA ARG A 210 2.89 8.91 -19.02
C ARG A 210 3.71 7.62 -19.10
N PHE A 211 4.22 7.11 -17.98
CA PHE A 211 4.91 5.83 -17.93
C PHE A 211 3.97 4.63 -18.20
N ILE A 212 2.77 4.64 -17.62
CA ILE A 212 1.73 3.63 -17.89
C ILE A 212 1.34 3.63 -19.38
N GLU A 213 1.10 4.81 -19.95
CA GLU A 213 0.72 5.02 -21.36
C GLU A 213 1.87 4.68 -22.34
N GLY A 214 3.13 4.69 -21.87
CA GLY A 214 4.32 4.44 -22.68
C GLY A 214 4.91 5.68 -23.34
N ASP A 215 4.46 6.86 -22.94
CA ASP A 215 5.08 8.13 -23.28
C ASP A 215 6.44 8.33 -22.61
N ILE A 216 6.65 7.72 -21.45
CA ILE A 216 7.95 7.58 -20.79
C ILE A 216 8.37 6.11 -20.89
N LYS A 217 9.63 5.89 -21.23
CA LYS A 217 10.26 4.57 -21.31
C LYS A 217 11.00 4.28 -20.03
#